data_AF-A0A9P9BKH6-F1
#
_entry.id   AF-A0A9P9BKH6-F1
#
_cell.length_a   1.000
_cell.length_b   1.000
_cell.length_c   1.000
_cell.angle_alpha   90.00
_cell.angle_beta   90.00
_cell.angle_gamma   90.00
#
_symmetry.space_group_name_H-M   'P 1'
#
loop_
_entity.id
_entity.type
_entity.pdbx_description
1 polymer ?
#
loop_
_entity_poly.entity_id
_entity_poly.type
_entity_poly.pdbx_seq_one_letter_code
_entity_poly.pdbx_strand_id
1 'polypeptide(L)'
;MYPSPHLILDLAARAYTLPHIALRLAFFYLLGTQVFPKARQSTFAAVALSGIGHALDQSVFQRSQRHYTLTQLRPGLKSVVGPPRPTFVEHYTLFVMGSGGHTAEMLSMIERSIRPLGLDSKGTRDFGRTRQLRRYIISHGDDMSVRKVQALEADIAARFAAIGADSGAYDIKLVSRARRVHQSWLSTPASFARSILSIGAALFARHSAAAAAAAAAAAGRSQTAAAAAVVGVSGPRFPGVIVTNGPATAFAVVLVSHLLRMARLVPQTHMHAIYVESFAKVSTLSLTGKLLYMLDLADQFIVQWPRLREKYPRAQLCMYFSVRPADPVVPVV
;
A
#
# COMPACT_ATOMS: atom_id res chain seq x y z
N MET A 1 15.76 36.28 -5.97
CA MET A 1 15.48 34.85 -6.20
C MET A 1 15.44 34.18 -4.83
N TYR A 2 14.27 34.12 -4.19
CA TYR A 2 14.14 33.55 -2.85
C TYR A 2 14.05 32.03 -2.94
N PRO A 3 14.71 31.26 -2.04
CA PRO A 3 14.56 29.81 -2.01
C PRO A 3 13.10 29.46 -1.74
N SER A 4 12.62 28.36 -2.31
CA SER A 4 11.23 27.94 -2.10
C SER A 4 10.97 27.76 -0.59
N PRO A 5 9.79 28.17 -0.08
CA PRO A 5 9.49 28.10 1.36
C PRO A 5 9.69 26.70 1.94
N HIS A 6 9.45 25.67 1.12
CA HIS A 6 9.64 24.26 1.47
C HIS A 6 11.11 23.88 1.69
N LEU A 7 12.04 24.47 0.92
CA LEU A 7 13.48 24.19 1.06
C LEU A 7 14.03 24.82 2.35
N ILE A 8 13.59 26.05 2.66
CA ILE A 8 14.00 26.77 3.89
C ILE A 8 13.47 26.06 5.14
N LEU A 9 12.22 25.60 5.11
CA LEU A 9 11.62 24.83 6.21
C LEU A 9 12.23 23.43 6.38
N ASP A 10 12.57 22.71 5.32
CA ASP A 10 13.22 21.39 5.43
C ASP A 10 14.70 21.51 5.86
N LEU A 11 15.43 22.54 5.42
CA LEU A 11 16.80 22.82 5.87
C LEU A 11 16.82 23.29 7.33
N ALA A 12 15.93 24.21 7.73
CA ALA A 12 15.80 24.65 9.11
C ALA A 12 15.38 23.50 10.03
N ALA A 13 14.44 22.64 9.60
CA ALA A 13 14.01 21.49 10.38
C ALA A 13 15.12 20.43 10.53
N ARG A 14 15.90 20.15 9.48
CA ARG A 14 17.02 19.19 9.54
C ARG A 14 18.21 19.72 10.34
N ALA A 15 18.53 21.00 10.21
CA ALA A 15 19.63 21.65 10.93
C ALA A 15 19.34 21.80 12.43
N TYR A 16 18.08 21.95 12.84
CA TYR A 16 17.72 22.06 14.26
C TYR A 16 17.43 20.72 14.94
N THR A 17 16.70 19.79 14.29
CA THR A 17 16.13 18.65 15.04
C THR A 17 17.13 17.51 15.29
N LEU A 18 17.99 17.17 14.33
CA LEU A 18 18.94 16.07 14.51
C LEU A 18 20.05 16.37 15.53
N PRO A 19 20.71 17.55 15.48
CA PRO A 19 21.77 17.86 16.44
C PRO A 19 21.22 18.00 17.87
N HIS A 20 20.04 18.62 18.06
CA HIS A 20 19.48 18.79 19.40
C HIS A 20 18.98 17.49 20.05
N ILE A 21 18.46 16.54 19.27
CA ILE A 21 18.06 15.22 19.80
C ILE A 21 19.32 14.40 20.17
N ALA A 22 20.35 14.41 19.31
CA ALA A 22 21.60 13.71 19.60
C ALA A 22 22.36 14.32 20.79
N LEU A 23 22.45 15.66 20.88
CA LEU A 23 23.11 16.36 21.99
C LEU A 23 22.38 16.14 23.32
N ARG A 24 21.04 16.10 23.32
CA ARG A 24 20.25 15.84 24.53
C ARG A 24 20.36 14.38 24.97
N LEU A 25 20.34 13.41 24.05
CA LEU A 25 20.55 12.00 24.37
C LEU A 25 21.96 11.74 24.91
N ALA A 26 22.99 12.35 24.32
CA ALA A 26 24.38 12.25 24.78
C ALA A 26 24.60 12.92 26.15
N PHE A 27 24.00 14.10 26.38
CA PHE A 27 24.07 14.82 27.65
C PHE A 27 23.40 14.04 28.79
N PHE A 28 22.21 13.47 28.58
CA PHE A 28 21.52 12.69 29.60
C PHE A 28 22.19 11.33 29.88
N TYR A 29 22.81 10.71 28.88
CA TYR A 29 23.59 9.48 29.05
C TYR A 29 24.89 9.71 29.86
N LEU A 30 25.61 10.80 29.58
CA LEU A 30 26.84 11.17 30.30
C LEU A 30 26.55 11.67 31.73
N LEU A 31 25.49 12.44 31.95
CA LEU A 31 25.13 12.91 33.30
C LEU A 31 24.61 11.77 34.19
N GLY A 32 23.83 10.83 33.62
CA GLY A 32 23.25 9.71 34.36
C GLY A 32 24.25 8.64 34.80
N THR A 33 25.38 8.50 34.08
CA THR A 33 26.43 7.53 34.39
C THR A 33 27.46 8.04 35.40
N GLN A 34 27.58 9.36 35.57
CA GLN A 34 28.57 9.98 36.47
C GLN A 34 28.02 10.42 37.83
N VAL A 35 26.70 10.64 37.97
CA VAL A 35 26.14 11.33 39.16
C VAL A 35 25.35 10.41 40.11
N PHE A 36 24.84 9.25 39.68
CA PHE A 36 23.94 8.43 40.50
C PHE A 36 24.45 7.02 40.81
N PRO A 37 24.38 6.55 42.08
CA PRO A 37 24.70 5.17 42.44
C PRO A 37 23.71 4.17 41.81
N LYS A 38 24.18 2.94 41.54
CA LYS A 38 23.48 1.87 40.77
C LYS A 38 21.99 1.69 41.12
N ALA A 39 21.61 1.87 42.38
CA ALA A 39 20.24 1.69 42.85
C ALA A 39 19.21 2.71 42.29
N ARG A 40 19.64 3.88 41.80
CA ARG A 40 18.72 4.92 41.26
C ARG A 40 18.76 5.05 39.73
N GLN A 41 19.60 4.26 39.04
CA GLN A 41 19.71 4.27 37.58
C GLN A 41 18.45 3.74 36.90
N SER A 42 17.71 2.82 37.53
CA SER A 42 16.44 2.28 37.02
C SER A 42 15.32 3.32 37.01
N THR A 43 15.24 4.16 38.04
CA THR A 43 14.26 5.26 38.13
C THR A 43 14.56 6.34 37.09
N PHE A 44 15.84 6.65 36.86
CA PHE A 44 16.25 7.59 35.83
C PHE A 44 16.00 7.04 34.42
N ALA A 45 16.24 5.74 34.18
CA ALA A 45 15.90 5.07 32.93
C ALA A 45 14.38 5.08 32.67
N ALA A 46 13.56 4.91 33.72
CA ALA A 46 12.10 5.00 33.61
C ALA A 46 11.62 6.42 33.24
N VAL A 47 12.23 7.46 33.81
CA VAL A 47 11.93 8.87 33.47
C VAL A 47 12.45 9.23 32.07
N ALA A 48 13.58 8.69 31.65
CA ALA A 48 14.07 8.86 30.29
C ALA A 48 13.18 8.12 29.26
N LEU A 49 12.71 6.92 29.57
CA LEU A 49 11.76 6.17 28.74
C LEU A 49 10.39 6.85 28.66
N SER A 50 9.91 7.45 29.74
CA SER A 50 8.67 8.24 29.71
C SER A 50 8.84 9.56 28.94
N GLY A 51 10.01 10.20 29.05
CA GLY A 51 10.36 11.38 28.25
C GLY A 51 10.52 11.08 26.75
N ILE A 52 11.12 9.95 26.40
CA ILE A 52 11.15 9.43 25.02
C ILE A 52 9.75 9.07 24.55
N GLY A 53 8.93 8.47 25.41
CA GLY A 53 7.52 8.20 25.15
C GLY A 53 6.74 9.47 24.85
N HIS A 54 6.95 10.54 25.62
CA HIS A 54 6.28 11.82 25.42
C HIS A 54 6.81 12.59 24.20
N ALA A 55 8.11 12.47 23.88
CA ALA A 55 8.67 13.02 22.65
C ALA A 55 8.20 12.25 21.40
N LEU A 56 8.05 10.93 21.50
CA LEU A 56 7.41 10.11 20.47
C LEU A 56 5.94 10.49 20.32
N ASP A 57 5.22 10.65 21.42
CA ASP A 57 3.81 11.07 21.45
C ASP A 57 3.61 12.45 20.83
N GLN A 58 4.45 13.44 21.17
CA GLN A 58 4.41 14.77 20.53
C GLN A 58 4.86 14.73 19.06
N SER A 59 5.80 13.86 18.69
CA SER A 59 6.18 13.68 17.29
C SER A 59 5.08 12.98 16.49
N VAL A 60 4.34 12.05 17.09
CA VAL A 60 3.18 11.37 16.52
C VAL A 60 2.00 12.34 16.44
N PHE A 61 1.81 13.21 17.42
CA PHE A 61 0.79 14.26 17.41
C PHE A 61 1.07 15.33 16.35
N GLN A 62 2.30 15.84 16.24
CA GLN A 62 2.70 16.76 15.16
C GLN A 62 2.71 16.08 13.79
N ARG A 63 2.97 14.77 13.70
CA ARG A 63 2.85 13.98 12.46
C ARG A 63 1.40 13.63 12.12
N SER A 64 0.52 13.48 13.11
CA SER A 64 -0.94 13.31 12.97
C SER A 64 -1.58 14.60 12.49
N GLN A 65 -1.15 15.77 12.99
CA GLN A 65 -1.52 17.08 12.47
C GLN A 65 -1.07 17.26 11.00
N ARG A 66 0.12 16.77 10.63
CA ARG A 66 0.58 16.73 9.23
C ARG A 66 -0.19 15.71 8.38
N HIS A 67 -0.53 14.54 8.91
CA HIS A 67 -1.37 13.55 8.24
C HIS A 67 -2.77 14.09 7.98
N TYR A 68 -3.37 14.76 8.98
CA TYR A 68 -4.62 15.51 8.87
C TYR A 68 -4.51 16.61 7.80
N THR A 69 -3.40 17.36 7.76
CA THR A 69 -3.18 18.37 6.72
C THR A 69 -3.01 17.75 5.32
N LEU A 70 -2.36 16.58 5.22
CA LEU A 70 -2.14 15.86 3.97
C LEU A 70 -3.40 15.14 3.46
N THR A 71 -4.29 14.69 4.35
CA THR A 71 -5.59 14.10 4.01
C THR A 71 -6.63 15.16 3.68
N GLN A 72 -6.55 16.37 4.26
CA GLN A 72 -7.38 17.53 3.92
C GLN A 72 -6.98 18.20 2.59
N LEU A 73 -5.74 18.01 2.12
CA LEU A 73 -5.29 18.50 0.81
C LEU A 73 -5.75 17.57 -0.34
N ARG A 74 -7.06 17.50 -0.61
CA ARG A 74 -7.65 17.06 -1.90
C ARG A 74 -9.13 17.48 -1.96
N PRO A 75 -9.62 18.13 -3.04
CA PRO A 75 -9.16 18.04 -4.45
C PRO A 75 -8.66 19.39 -5.03
N GLY A 76 -7.72 19.35 -5.99
CA GLY A 76 -7.42 20.53 -6.82
C GLY A 76 -5.95 20.88 -7.12
N LEU A 77 -4.99 19.94 -7.04
CA LEU A 77 -3.63 20.27 -7.49
C LEU A 77 -3.55 20.35 -9.02
N LYS A 78 -3.38 21.57 -9.54
CA LYS A 78 -2.95 21.82 -10.92
C LYS A 78 -1.60 21.14 -11.16
N SER A 79 -1.53 20.35 -12.23
CA SER A 79 -0.33 19.66 -12.71
C SER A 79 0.83 20.65 -12.89
N VAL A 80 1.85 20.57 -12.03
CA VAL A 80 3.15 21.21 -12.27
C VAL A 80 3.83 20.45 -13.42
N VAL A 81 4.24 21.19 -14.46
CA VAL A 81 4.89 20.64 -15.66
C VAL A 81 6.23 20.02 -15.25
N GLY A 82 6.26 18.68 -15.24
CA GLY A 82 7.48 17.89 -15.08
C GLY A 82 8.15 17.55 -16.42
N PRO A 83 9.29 16.84 -16.39
CA PRO A 83 10.06 16.42 -17.57
C PRO A 83 9.21 15.62 -18.58
N PRO A 84 9.69 15.42 -19.83
CA PRO A 84 8.87 14.90 -20.94
C PRO A 84 8.07 13.67 -20.54
N ARG A 85 6.77 13.71 -20.83
CA ARG A 85 5.82 12.67 -20.44
C ARG A 85 6.26 11.33 -21.04
N PRO A 86 6.31 10.24 -20.25
CA PRO A 86 6.49 8.90 -20.80
C PRO A 86 5.41 8.65 -21.86
N THR A 87 5.74 7.82 -22.86
CA THR A 87 4.80 7.44 -23.93
C THR A 87 3.55 6.75 -23.40
N PHE A 88 3.59 6.23 -22.16
CA PHE A 88 2.46 5.66 -21.44
C PHE A 88 2.38 6.15 -19.98
N VAL A 89 1.16 6.34 -19.45
CA VAL A 89 0.90 6.51 -18.02
C VAL A 89 0.69 5.13 -17.38
N GLU A 90 1.48 4.80 -16.36
CA GLU A 90 1.40 3.50 -15.68
C GLU A 90 0.53 3.62 -14.43
N HIS A 91 -0.57 2.86 -14.37
CA HIS A 91 -1.39 2.73 -13.16
C HIS A 91 -0.98 1.46 -12.42
N TYR A 92 -0.08 1.63 -11.45
CA TYR A 92 0.42 0.52 -10.64
C TYR A 92 -0.37 0.37 -9.32
N THR A 93 -1.19 -0.68 -9.28
CA THR A 93 -1.97 -1.09 -8.10
C THR A 93 -1.41 -2.37 -7.50
N LEU A 94 -1.28 -2.39 -6.17
CA LEU A 94 -0.90 -3.58 -5.42
C LEU A 94 -2.11 -4.10 -4.64
N PHE A 95 -2.42 -5.38 -4.81
CA PHE A 95 -3.47 -6.08 -4.08
C PHE A 95 -2.86 -7.02 -3.05
N VAL A 96 -3.25 -6.88 -1.79
CA VAL A 96 -2.88 -7.83 -0.74
C VAL A 96 -3.98 -8.87 -0.63
N MET A 97 -3.66 -10.10 -1.01
CA MET A 97 -4.60 -11.20 -0.99
C MET A 97 -4.66 -11.78 0.43
N GLY A 98 -5.87 -11.77 1.01
CA GLY A 98 -6.18 -12.67 2.12
C GLY A 98 -6.30 -14.12 1.64
N SER A 99 -6.41 -15.07 2.57
CA SER A 99 -6.68 -16.48 2.28
C SER A 99 -8.17 -16.81 2.39
N GLY A 100 -8.65 -17.78 1.61
CA GLY A 100 -10.02 -18.30 1.70
C GLY A 100 -11.08 -17.30 1.22
N GLY A 101 -12.04 -16.95 2.10
CA GLY A 101 -13.13 -16.02 1.78
C GLY A 101 -12.65 -14.63 1.37
N HIS A 102 -11.64 -14.09 2.07
CA HIS A 102 -11.06 -12.79 1.74
C HIS A 102 -10.46 -12.75 0.32
N THR A 103 -9.88 -13.85 -0.16
CA THR A 103 -9.39 -13.96 -1.54
C THR A 103 -10.55 -13.77 -2.51
N ALA A 104 -11.67 -14.47 -2.31
CA ALA A 104 -12.82 -14.40 -3.20
C ALA A 104 -13.44 -13.01 -3.24
N GLU A 105 -13.54 -12.35 -2.09
CA GLU A 105 -13.97 -10.96 -1.99
C GLU A 105 -13.05 -10.03 -2.79
N MET A 106 -11.73 -10.13 -2.60
CA MET A 106 -10.75 -9.29 -3.29
C MET A 106 -10.79 -9.50 -4.80
N LEU A 107 -10.83 -10.75 -5.26
CA LEU A 107 -10.93 -11.07 -6.69
C LEU A 107 -12.22 -10.48 -7.30
N SER A 108 -13.34 -10.56 -6.58
CA SER A 108 -14.61 -9.99 -7.02
C SER A 108 -14.56 -8.46 -7.16
N MET A 109 -13.84 -7.78 -6.25
CA MET A 109 -13.60 -6.33 -6.34
C MET A 109 -12.71 -5.98 -7.52
N ILE A 110 -11.62 -6.74 -7.73
CA ILE A 110 -10.69 -6.53 -8.84
C ILE A 110 -11.42 -6.69 -10.17
N GLU A 111 -12.11 -7.80 -10.36
CA GLU A 111 -12.90 -8.13 -11.57
C GLU A 111 -13.89 -7.02 -11.97
N ARG A 112 -14.45 -6.29 -10.99
CA ARG A 112 -15.39 -5.18 -11.22
C ARG A 112 -14.71 -3.83 -11.42
N SER A 113 -13.48 -3.69 -10.94
CA SER A 113 -12.71 -2.45 -11.04
C SER A 113 -11.90 -2.33 -12.33
N ILE A 114 -11.67 -3.45 -13.04
CA ILE A 114 -10.96 -3.43 -14.32
C ILE A 114 -11.74 -2.61 -15.35
N ARG A 115 -11.02 -1.73 -16.05
CA ARG A 115 -11.54 -0.91 -17.14
C ARG A 115 -10.43 -0.74 -18.19
N PRO A 116 -10.74 -0.71 -19.49
CA PRO A 116 -9.76 -0.29 -20.47
C PRO A 116 -9.39 1.16 -20.18
N LEU A 117 -8.10 1.43 -19.93
CA LEU A 117 -7.63 2.80 -19.71
C LEU A 117 -7.28 3.40 -21.07
N GLY A 118 -7.93 4.52 -21.42
CA GLY A 118 -7.76 5.14 -22.74
C GLY A 118 -8.83 6.16 -23.12
N LEU A 119 -9.36 6.91 -22.14
CA LEU A 119 -10.22 8.06 -22.42
C LEU A 119 -9.34 9.31 -22.39
N ASP A 120 -9.12 9.92 -23.55
CA ASP A 120 -8.68 11.31 -23.57
C ASP A 120 -9.81 12.22 -23.03
N SER A 121 -9.48 13.47 -22.67
CA SER A 121 -10.49 14.45 -22.22
C SER A 121 -11.52 14.82 -23.30
N LYS A 122 -11.49 14.18 -24.48
CA LYS A 122 -12.35 14.42 -25.63
C LYS A 122 -13.21 13.20 -26.02
N GLY A 123 -13.14 12.09 -25.28
CA GLY A 123 -13.94 10.88 -25.54
C GLY A 123 -13.44 10.01 -26.71
N THR A 124 -12.24 10.27 -27.23
CA THR A 124 -11.59 9.44 -28.26
C THR A 124 -10.92 8.24 -27.60
N ARG A 125 -11.16 7.05 -28.15
CA ARG A 125 -10.62 5.77 -27.66
C ARG A 125 -9.11 5.67 -27.95
N ASP A 126 -8.26 6.24 -27.10
CA ASP A 126 -6.80 6.10 -27.20
C ASP A 126 -6.33 4.94 -26.32
N PHE A 127 -6.52 3.72 -26.80
CA PHE A 127 -6.09 2.47 -26.16
C PHE A 127 -4.56 2.34 -26.03
N GLY A 128 -3.78 3.28 -26.59
CA GLY A 128 -2.36 3.13 -26.82
C GLY A 128 -1.45 3.88 -25.86
N ARG A 129 -1.94 4.44 -24.73
CA ARG A 129 -1.12 5.29 -23.85
C ARG A 129 -1.24 5.05 -22.34
N THR A 130 -2.03 4.09 -21.87
CA THR A 130 -2.14 3.86 -20.43
C THR A 130 -2.10 2.37 -20.12
N ARG A 131 -1.12 1.95 -19.31
CA ARG A 131 -0.92 0.53 -18.96
C ARG A 131 -1.30 0.28 -17.51
N GLN A 132 -2.14 -0.73 -17.29
CA GLN A 132 -2.43 -1.22 -15.94
C GLN A 132 -1.35 -2.19 -15.48
N LEU A 133 -0.83 -1.97 -14.27
CA LEU A 133 0.14 -2.85 -13.64
C LEU A 133 -0.45 -3.32 -12.32
N ARG A 134 -0.49 -4.64 -12.12
CA ARG A 134 -1.11 -5.25 -10.94
C ARG A 134 -0.10 -6.15 -10.23
N ARG A 135 0.18 -5.86 -8.96
CA ARG A 135 0.96 -6.77 -8.11
C ARG A 135 0.06 -7.45 -7.11
N TYR A 136 0.18 -8.77 -6.99
CA TYR A 136 -0.50 -9.55 -5.97
C TYR A 136 0.48 -9.97 -4.88
N ILE A 137 0.29 -9.48 -3.66
CA ILE A 137 0.97 -10.01 -2.48
C ILE A 137 0.15 -11.19 -1.95
N ILE A 138 0.76 -12.37 -1.93
CA ILE A 138 0.14 -13.59 -1.43
C ILE A 138 1.05 -14.18 -0.35
N SER A 139 0.46 -14.78 0.68
CA SER A 139 1.25 -15.42 1.72
C SER A 139 1.83 -16.76 1.26
N HIS A 140 3.03 -17.12 1.71
CA HIS A 140 3.59 -18.45 1.46
C HIS A 140 2.66 -19.59 1.92
N GLY A 141 2.57 -20.64 1.09
CA GLY A 141 1.73 -21.82 1.31
C GLY A 141 0.24 -21.57 1.08
N ASP A 142 -0.14 -20.53 0.32
CA ASP A 142 -1.52 -20.29 -0.11
C ASP A 142 -1.65 -20.47 -1.63
N ASP A 143 -1.38 -21.70 -2.09
CA ASP A 143 -1.37 -22.07 -3.51
C ASP A 143 -2.76 -21.94 -4.14
N MET A 144 -3.82 -22.09 -3.34
CA MET A 144 -5.19 -21.86 -3.78
C MET A 144 -5.41 -20.40 -4.19
N SER A 145 -4.93 -19.44 -3.40
CA SER A 145 -5.00 -18.02 -3.78
C SER A 145 -4.17 -17.71 -5.03
N VAL A 146 -2.99 -18.33 -5.19
CA VAL A 146 -2.15 -18.19 -6.40
C VAL A 146 -2.92 -18.65 -7.65
N ARG A 147 -3.50 -19.85 -7.61
CA ARG A 147 -4.27 -20.41 -8.74
C ARG A 147 -5.47 -19.54 -9.09
N LYS A 148 -6.19 -19.03 -8.07
CA LYS A 148 -7.34 -18.13 -8.30
C LYS A 148 -6.93 -16.80 -8.94
N VAL A 149 -5.79 -16.22 -8.55
CA VAL A 149 -5.26 -15.00 -9.18
C VAL A 149 -4.87 -15.28 -10.63
N GLN A 150 -4.20 -16.40 -10.91
CA GLN A 150 -3.84 -16.78 -12.28
C GLN A 150 -5.08 -16.99 -13.16
N ALA A 151 -6.10 -17.66 -12.63
CA ALA A 151 -7.37 -17.85 -13.33
C ALA A 151 -8.08 -16.51 -13.60
N LEU A 152 -8.11 -15.60 -12.63
CA LEU A 152 -8.66 -14.26 -12.81
C LEU A 152 -7.92 -13.49 -13.90
N GLU A 153 -6.59 -13.47 -13.88
CA GLU A 153 -5.80 -12.74 -14.89
C GLU A 153 -5.94 -13.35 -16.29
N ALA A 154 -6.12 -14.67 -16.40
CA ALA A 154 -6.45 -15.32 -17.67
C ALA A 154 -7.83 -14.87 -18.20
N ASP A 155 -8.84 -14.80 -17.33
CA ASP A 155 -10.17 -14.27 -17.66
C ASP A 155 -10.11 -12.80 -18.10
N ILE A 156 -9.41 -11.96 -17.32
CA ILE A 156 -9.19 -10.54 -17.65
C ILE A 156 -8.52 -10.44 -19.04
N ALA A 157 -7.49 -11.24 -19.30
CA ALA A 157 -6.80 -11.22 -20.59
C ALA A 157 -7.71 -11.64 -21.76
N ALA A 158 -8.55 -12.66 -21.58
CA ALA A 158 -9.49 -13.10 -22.60
C ALA A 158 -10.55 -12.04 -22.91
N ARG A 159 -11.14 -11.44 -21.88
CA ARG A 159 -12.18 -10.40 -22.00
C ARG A 159 -11.66 -9.11 -22.64
N PHE A 160 -10.44 -8.71 -22.30
CA PHE A 160 -9.78 -7.55 -22.94
C PHE A 160 -9.39 -7.83 -24.39
N ALA A 161 -8.96 -9.06 -24.70
CA ALA A 161 -8.68 -9.46 -26.08
C ALA A 161 -9.95 -9.41 -26.96
N ALA A 162 -11.11 -9.80 -26.42
CA ALA A 162 -12.39 -9.74 -27.13
C ALA A 162 -12.79 -8.31 -27.58
N ILE A 163 -12.30 -7.28 -26.88
CA ILE A 163 -12.53 -5.86 -27.22
C ILE A 163 -11.30 -5.18 -27.84
N GLY A 164 -10.25 -5.94 -28.17
CA GLY A 164 -9.00 -5.42 -28.75
C GLY A 164 -8.20 -4.48 -27.84
N ALA A 165 -8.34 -4.60 -26.52
CA ALA A 165 -7.65 -3.76 -25.54
C ALA A 165 -6.49 -4.49 -24.84
N ASP A 166 -5.49 -3.76 -24.36
CA ASP A 166 -4.43 -4.31 -23.50
C ASP A 166 -4.95 -4.50 -22.06
N SER A 167 -4.88 -5.73 -21.54
CA SER A 167 -5.21 -6.03 -20.14
C SER A 167 -4.14 -5.55 -19.17
N GLY A 168 -2.96 -5.16 -19.65
CA GLY A 168 -1.84 -4.73 -18.83
C GLY A 168 -0.95 -5.89 -18.38
N ALA A 169 -0.14 -5.65 -17.35
CA ALA A 169 0.78 -6.64 -16.79
C ALA A 169 0.48 -6.94 -15.32
N TYR A 170 0.76 -8.18 -14.91
CA TYR A 170 0.65 -8.57 -13.51
C TYR A 170 1.87 -9.34 -13.02
N ASP A 171 2.13 -9.27 -11.72
CA ASP A 171 3.11 -10.12 -11.04
C ASP A 171 2.63 -10.57 -9.67
N ILE A 172 3.13 -11.72 -9.21
CA ILE A 172 2.82 -12.29 -7.90
C ILE A 172 4.08 -12.26 -7.04
N LYS A 173 3.95 -11.75 -5.82
CA LYS A 173 5.02 -11.76 -4.80
C LYS A 173 4.55 -12.55 -3.59
N LEU A 174 5.29 -13.60 -3.28
CA LEU A 174 5.06 -14.40 -2.09
C LEU A 174 5.73 -13.73 -0.89
N VAL A 175 4.99 -13.58 0.20
CA VAL A 175 5.50 -13.01 1.46
C VAL A 175 5.29 -13.98 2.62
N SER A 176 6.16 -13.93 3.63
CA SER A 176 5.97 -14.76 4.82
C SER A 176 4.72 -14.33 5.60
N ARG A 177 3.93 -15.31 6.06
CA ARG A 177 2.73 -15.07 6.87
C ARG A 177 3.09 -14.31 8.15
N ALA A 178 2.31 -13.28 8.48
CA ALA A 178 2.45 -12.53 9.72
C ALA A 178 2.28 -13.42 10.97
N ARG A 179 1.39 -14.41 10.91
CA ARG A 179 1.15 -15.43 11.95
C ARG A 179 0.64 -16.71 11.30
N ARG A 180 1.11 -17.87 11.76
CA ARG A 180 0.57 -19.17 11.33
C ARG A 180 -0.66 -19.56 12.16
N VAL A 181 -1.53 -20.38 11.57
CA VAL A 181 -2.66 -20.98 12.31
C VAL A 181 -2.08 -21.86 13.43
N HIS A 182 -2.68 -21.84 14.62
CA HIS A 182 -2.20 -22.50 15.85
C HIS A 182 -0.83 -22.03 16.37
N GLN A 183 -0.28 -20.92 15.85
CA GLN A 183 0.95 -20.37 16.38
C GLN A 183 0.76 -19.76 17.77
N SER A 184 1.68 -20.09 18.68
CA SER A 184 1.75 -19.49 20.02
C SER A 184 1.96 -17.97 19.96
N TRP A 185 1.39 -17.25 20.92
CA TRP A 185 1.53 -15.80 21.02
C TRP A 185 3.00 -15.36 21.21
N LEU A 186 3.82 -16.19 21.87
CA LEU A 186 5.24 -15.89 22.11
C LEU A 186 6.11 -15.95 20.85
N SER A 187 5.79 -16.82 19.90
CA SER A 187 6.53 -16.92 18.63
C SER A 187 6.01 -15.97 17.55
N THR A 188 4.86 -15.35 17.79
CA THR A 188 4.19 -14.44 16.85
C THR A 188 5.04 -13.20 16.52
N PRO A 189 5.72 -12.52 17.47
CA PRO A 189 6.58 -11.37 17.16
C PRO A 189 7.68 -11.69 16.15
N ALA A 190 8.30 -12.87 16.27
CA ALA A 190 9.37 -13.29 15.36
C ALA A 190 8.84 -13.61 13.94
N SER A 191 7.66 -14.21 13.82
CA SER A 191 6.99 -14.39 12.52
C SER A 191 6.58 -13.06 11.91
N PHE A 192 6.07 -12.15 12.74
CA PHE A 192 5.67 -10.82 12.31
C PHE A 192 6.88 -10.02 11.79
N ALA A 193 8.01 -10.02 12.50
CA ALA A 193 9.23 -9.36 12.05
C ALA A 193 9.74 -9.91 10.70
N ARG A 194 9.73 -11.24 10.50
CA ARG A 194 10.06 -11.84 9.20
C ARG A 194 9.08 -11.41 8.10
N SER A 195 7.80 -11.33 8.43
CA SER A 195 6.76 -10.80 7.53
C SER A 195 7.04 -9.37 7.11
N ILE A 196 7.38 -8.49 8.05
CA ILE A 196 7.75 -7.10 7.77
C ILE A 196 8.93 -7.01 6.79
N LEU A 197 9.99 -7.81 7.00
CA LEU A 197 11.16 -7.81 6.10
C LEU A 197 10.80 -8.31 4.69
N SER A 198 10.03 -9.41 4.61
CA SER A 198 9.57 -9.99 3.35
C SER A 198 8.63 -9.04 2.59
N ILE A 199 7.74 -8.36 3.30
CA ILE A 199 6.86 -7.32 2.75
C ILE A 199 7.68 -6.12 2.26
N GLY A 200 8.67 -5.66 3.03
CA GLY A 200 9.58 -4.60 2.61
C GLY A 200 10.26 -4.95 1.29
N ALA A 201 10.85 -6.14 1.19
CA ALA A 201 11.44 -6.62 -0.06
C ALA A 201 10.43 -6.65 -1.22
N ALA A 202 9.19 -7.11 -0.98
CA ALA A 202 8.14 -7.13 -2.00
C ALA A 202 7.68 -5.73 -2.44
N LEU A 203 7.65 -4.74 -1.53
CA LEU A 203 7.27 -3.36 -1.83
C LEU A 203 8.36 -2.59 -2.59
N PHE A 204 9.64 -2.91 -2.34
CA PHE A 204 10.78 -2.30 -3.05
C PHE A 204 11.14 -2.99 -4.37
N ALA A 205 10.68 -4.22 -4.57
CA ALA A 205 10.89 -4.95 -5.82
C ALA A 205 10.25 -4.19 -7.00
N ARG A 206 10.99 -3.97 -8.08
CA ARG A 206 10.42 -3.37 -9.29
C ARG A 206 9.31 -4.26 -9.85
N HIS A 207 8.27 -3.66 -10.42
CA HIS A 207 7.28 -4.43 -11.17
C HIS A 207 7.94 -5.03 -12.42
N SER A 208 7.92 -6.36 -12.53
CA SER A 208 8.58 -7.06 -13.63
C SER A 208 7.63 -7.18 -14.81
N ALA A 209 7.74 -6.26 -15.77
CA ALA A 209 7.09 -6.41 -17.07
C ALA A 209 7.59 -7.67 -17.83
N ALA A 210 8.80 -8.14 -17.54
CA ALA A 210 9.38 -9.35 -18.13
C ALA A 210 8.71 -10.66 -17.63
N ALA A 211 8.28 -10.73 -16.37
CA ALA A 211 7.50 -11.86 -15.86
C ALA A 211 6.09 -11.90 -16.47
N ALA A 212 5.48 -10.72 -16.68
CA ALA A 212 4.22 -10.57 -17.38
C ALA A 212 4.34 -10.93 -18.88
N ALA A 213 5.45 -10.56 -19.53
CA ALA A 213 5.74 -10.95 -20.91
C ALA A 213 5.97 -12.46 -21.05
N ALA A 214 6.64 -13.10 -20.08
CA ALA A 214 6.82 -14.56 -20.05
C ALA A 214 5.49 -15.30 -19.84
N ALA A 215 4.60 -14.81 -18.97
CA ALA A 215 3.26 -15.36 -18.79
C ALA A 215 2.37 -15.17 -20.04
N ALA A 216 2.50 -14.03 -20.74
CA ALA A 216 1.81 -13.77 -22.00
C ALA A 216 2.37 -14.61 -23.18
N ALA A 217 3.67 -14.87 -23.20
CA ALA A 217 4.32 -15.74 -24.18
C ALA A 217 3.93 -17.22 -23.98
N ALA A 218 3.78 -17.67 -22.72
CA ALA A 218 3.23 -18.99 -22.40
C ALA A 218 1.76 -19.16 -22.84
N ALA A 219 1.03 -18.06 -23.06
CA ALA A 219 -0.33 -18.03 -23.58
C ALA A 219 -0.41 -17.91 -25.13
N GLY A 220 0.69 -18.16 -25.85
CA GLY A 220 0.68 -18.34 -27.31
C GLY A 220 0.69 -17.07 -28.18
N ARG A 221 1.06 -15.90 -27.64
CA ARG A 221 1.16 -14.66 -28.44
C ARG A 221 2.51 -14.55 -29.16
N SER A 222 2.45 -14.09 -30.41
CA SER A 222 3.57 -13.94 -31.37
C SER A 222 4.87 -13.39 -30.77
N GLN A 223 5.98 -14.05 -31.12
CA GLN A 223 7.35 -13.79 -30.66
C GLN A 223 7.88 -12.38 -30.98
N THR A 224 7.25 -11.65 -31.91
CA THR A 224 7.70 -10.32 -32.36
C THR A 224 7.33 -9.18 -31.40
N ALA A 225 6.21 -9.27 -30.68
CA ALA A 225 5.85 -8.28 -29.65
C ALA A 225 6.64 -8.50 -28.33
N ALA A 226 7.03 -9.76 -28.06
CA ALA A 226 7.86 -10.10 -26.91
C ALA A 226 9.26 -9.48 -27.02
N ALA A 227 9.87 -9.50 -28.22
CA ALA A 227 11.18 -8.90 -28.47
C ALA A 227 11.21 -7.37 -28.25
N ALA A 228 10.11 -6.66 -28.58
CA ALA A 228 9.99 -5.23 -28.33
C ALA A 228 9.83 -4.87 -26.84
N ALA A 229 9.28 -5.78 -26.03
CA ALA A 229 9.16 -5.60 -24.58
C ALA A 229 10.45 -5.89 -23.79
N VAL A 230 11.41 -6.61 -24.39
CA VAL A 230 12.72 -6.92 -23.77
C VAL A 230 13.67 -5.72 -23.83
N VAL A 231 13.47 -4.77 -24.74
CA VAL A 231 14.34 -3.60 -24.88
C VAL A 231 13.83 -2.44 -24.00
N GLY A 232 14.25 -2.46 -22.73
CA GLY A 232 14.61 -1.21 -22.04
C GLY A 232 13.61 -0.47 -21.15
N VAL A 233 12.46 -1.05 -20.75
CA VAL A 233 11.56 -0.38 -19.77
C VAL A 233 11.56 -1.15 -18.44
N SER A 234 12.43 -0.73 -17.53
CA SER A 234 12.38 -1.17 -16.13
C SER A 234 11.07 -0.69 -15.51
N GLY A 235 10.12 -1.59 -15.25
CA GLY A 235 8.81 -1.25 -14.68
C GLY A 235 8.89 -0.44 -13.37
N PRO A 236 7.77 0.19 -12.93
CA PRO A 236 7.76 1.15 -11.84
C PRO A 236 8.18 0.50 -10.53
N ARG A 237 8.86 1.29 -9.70
CA ARG A 237 9.45 0.79 -8.45
C ARG A 237 8.42 0.63 -7.33
N PHE A 238 7.47 1.55 -7.23
CA PHE A 238 6.54 1.61 -6.11
C PHE A 238 5.09 1.62 -6.61
N PRO A 239 4.17 0.93 -5.94
CA PRO A 239 2.75 1.00 -6.26
C PRO A 239 2.21 2.39 -5.90
N GLY A 240 1.31 2.92 -6.73
CA GLY A 240 0.59 4.15 -6.42
C GLY A 240 -0.41 3.92 -5.28
N VAL A 241 -1.14 2.81 -5.35
CA VAL A 241 -2.18 2.41 -4.41
C VAL A 241 -1.98 0.95 -3.97
N ILE A 242 -2.25 0.68 -2.70
CA ILE A 242 -2.30 -0.64 -2.07
C ILE A 242 -3.74 -0.89 -1.64
N VAL A 243 -4.35 -1.97 -2.09
CA VAL A 243 -5.72 -2.36 -1.73
C VAL A 243 -5.69 -3.66 -0.94
N THR A 244 -6.41 -3.71 0.18
CA THR A 244 -6.45 -4.91 1.02
C THR A 244 -7.78 -5.06 1.76
N ASN A 245 -8.21 -6.31 1.91
CA ASN A 245 -9.34 -6.71 2.76
C ASN A 245 -8.96 -7.84 3.74
N GLY A 246 -7.70 -8.26 3.74
CA GLY A 246 -7.24 -9.44 4.45
C GLY A 246 -6.96 -9.22 5.94
N PRO A 247 -6.67 -10.31 6.68
CA PRO A 247 -6.18 -10.25 8.05
C PRO A 247 -4.66 -10.07 8.12
N ALA A 248 -4.12 -9.77 9.32
CA ALA A 248 -2.72 -9.86 9.77
C ALA A 248 -1.60 -9.45 8.79
N THR A 249 -1.37 -10.20 7.70
CA THR A 249 -0.48 -9.80 6.59
C THR A 249 -0.93 -8.47 5.97
N ALA A 250 -2.24 -8.26 5.81
CA ALA A 250 -2.82 -6.99 5.37
C ALA A 250 -2.41 -5.82 6.27
N PHE A 251 -2.56 -6.01 7.59
CA PHE A 251 -2.15 -5.02 8.58
C PHE A 251 -0.65 -4.72 8.46
N ALA A 252 0.17 -5.75 8.34
CA ALA A 252 1.61 -5.59 8.19
C ALA A 252 1.99 -4.81 6.92
N VAL A 253 1.32 -5.08 5.77
CA VAL A 253 1.57 -4.33 4.53
C VAL A 253 1.23 -2.85 4.70
N VAL A 254 0.05 -2.55 5.25
CA VAL A 254 -0.39 -1.16 5.47
C VAL A 254 0.52 -0.44 6.47
N LEU A 255 0.92 -1.12 7.55
CA LEU A 255 1.87 -0.58 8.52
C LEU A 255 3.22 -0.26 7.88
N VAL A 256 3.80 -1.19 7.11
CA VAL A 256 5.08 -0.96 6.43
C VAL A 256 4.97 0.17 5.42
N SER A 257 3.92 0.20 4.59
CA SER A 257 3.75 1.27 3.62
C SER A 257 3.59 2.63 4.28
N HIS A 258 2.84 2.70 5.38
CA HIS A 258 2.67 3.90 6.19
C HIS A 258 4.02 4.35 6.79
N LEU A 259 4.78 3.45 7.41
CA LEU A 259 6.09 3.76 7.99
C LEU A 259 7.10 4.21 6.93
N LEU A 260 7.12 3.58 5.75
CA LEU A 260 8.01 3.97 4.64
C LEU A 260 7.69 5.37 4.12
N ARG A 261 6.40 5.72 4.02
CA ARG A 261 5.95 7.08 3.66
C ARG A 261 6.30 8.08 4.76
N MET A 262 6.06 7.75 6.03
CA MET A 262 6.42 8.61 7.16
C MET A 262 7.94 8.88 7.22
N ALA A 263 8.76 7.86 6.94
CA ALA A 263 10.22 7.98 6.91
C ALA A 263 10.75 8.69 5.66
N ARG A 264 9.88 9.09 4.73
CA ARG A 264 10.23 9.67 3.41
C ARG A 264 11.18 8.80 2.58
N LEU A 265 11.13 7.48 2.78
CA LEU A 265 11.89 6.50 1.97
C LEU A 265 11.20 6.20 0.64
N VAL A 266 9.92 6.57 0.51
CA VAL A 266 9.08 6.42 -0.68
C VAL A 266 8.45 7.79 -1.00
N PRO A 267 8.25 8.14 -2.29
CA PRO A 267 7.55 9.38 -2.65
C PRO A 267 6.16 9.46 -2.01
N GLN A 268 5.78 10.64 -1.51
CA GLN A 268 4.49 10.86 -0.84
C GLN A 268 3.28 10.63 -1.76
N THR A 269 3.49 10.58 -3.07
CA THR A 269 2.46 10.29 -4.08
C THR A 269 2.14 8.80 -4.22
N HIS A 270 2.92 7.91 -3.59
CA HIS A 270 2.84 6.45 -3.75
C HIS A 270 2.45 5.74 -2.45
N MET A 271 2.10 4.46 -2.57
CA MET A 271 1.73 3.56 -1.47
C MET A 271 0.56 4.08 -0.61
N HIS A 272 -0.45 4.67 -1.25
CA HIS A 272 -1.71 4.99 -0.57
C HIS A 272 -2.48 3.72 -0.29
N ALA A 273 -2.77 3.46 0.99
CA ALA A 273 -3.44 2.26 1.45
C ALA A 273 -4.96 2.47 1.49
N ILE A 274 -5.68 1.63 0.75
CA ILE A 274 -7.12 1.48 0.79
C ILE A 274 -7.41 0.15 1.52
N TYR A 275 -8.01 0.27 2.70
CA TYR A 275 -8.54 -0.88 3.41
C TYR A 275 -10.04 -1.00 3.14
N VAL A 276 -10.45 -2.18 2.69
CA VAL A 276 -11.86 -2.53 2.48
C VAL A 276 -12.22 -3.57 3.53
N GLU A 277 -13.12 -3.25 4.44
CA GLU A 277 -13.60 -4.22 5.42
C GLU A 277 -14.32 -5.38 4.71
N SER A 278 -14.26 -6.58 5.28
CA SER A 278 -14.89 -7.75 4.67
C SER A 278 -16.41 -7.61 4.61
N PHE A 279 -17.03 -8.14 3.54
CA PHE A 279 -18.49 -8.11 3.38
C PHE A 279 -19.21 -8.87 4.49
N ALA A 280 -18.56 -9.89 5.06
CA ALA A 280 -19.09 -10.66 6.19
C ALA A 280 -19.23 -9.83 7.48
N LYS A 281 -18.66 -8.62 7.54
CA LYS A 281 -18.71 -7.75 8.72
C LYS A 281 -19.83 -6.73 8.60
N VAL A 282 -21.02 -7.13 9.03
CA VAL A 282 -22.25 -6.29 8.95
C VAL A 282 -22.37 -5.28 10.10
N SER A 283 -21.99 -5.67 11.30
CA SER A 283 -22.25 -4.90 12.54
C SER A 283 -20.99 -4.46 13.29
N THR A 284 -19.88 -5.16 13.11
CA THR A 284 -18.62 -4.91 13.81
C THR A 284 -17.43 -5.07 12.88
N LEU A 285 -16.44 -4.18 12.99
CA LEU A 285 -15.18 -4.29 12.26
C LEU A 285 -14.41 -5.55 12.68
N SER A 286 -13.66 -6.11 11.75
CA SER A 286 -12.68 -7.15 12.04
C SER A 286 -11.60 -6.61 12.99
N LEU A 287 -10.82 -7.49 13.63
CA LEU A 287 -9.70 -7.05 14.47
C LEU A 287 -8.72 -6.18 13.68
N THR A 288 -8.41 -6.58 12.43
CA THR A 288 -7.59 -5.79 11.50
C THR A 288 -8.23 -4.44 11.21
N GLY A 289 -9.53 -4.40 10.88
CA GLY A 289 -10.25 -3.17 10.63
C GLY A 289 -10.26 -2.24 11.84
N LYS A 290 -10.47 -2.77 13.06
CA LYS A 290 -10.36 -2.01 14.30
C LYS A 290 -8.98 -1.39 14.48
N LEU A 291 -7.91 -2.17 14.29
CA LEU A 291 -6.55 -1.68 14.43
C LEU A 291 -6.21 -0.59 13.40
N LEU A 292 -6.51 -0.83 12.12
CA LEU A 292 -6.26 0.14 11.05
C LEU A 292 -7.07 1.42 11.24
N TYR A 293 -8.32 1.31 11.70
CA TYR A 293 -9.16 2.45 11.99
C TYR A 293 -8.61 3.23 13.20
N MET A 294 -8.38 2.57 14.33
CA MET A 294 -7.91 3.23 15.57
C MET A 294 -6.55 3.91 15.40
N LEU A 295 -5.63 3.29 14.66
CA LEU A 295 -4.29 3.83 14.42
C LEU A 295 -4.21 4.78 13.20
N ASP A 296 -5.32 4.99 12.49
CA ASP A 296 -5.39 5.86 11.30
C ASP A 296 -4.34 5.52 10.23
N LEU A 297 -4.12 4.23 10.00
CA LEU A 297 -3.02 3.77 9.12
C LEU A 297 -3.41 3.70 7.64
N ALA A 298 -4.69 3.50 7.33
CA ALA A 298 -5.20 3.44 5.96
C ALA A 298 -5.63 4.83 5.50
N ASP A 299 -5.16 5.27 4.32
CA ASP A 299 -5.56 6.55 3.73
C ASP A 299 -7.05 6.57 3.35
N GLN A 300 -7.60 5.40 2.99
CA GLN A 300 -9.03 5.22 2.82
C GLN A 300 -9.47 3.95 3.55
N PHE A 301 -10.53 4.09 4.33
CA PHE A 301 -11.16 3.00 5.06
C PHE A 301 -12.58 2.84 4.55
N ILE A 302 -12.87 1.75 3.85
CA ILE A 302 -14.16 1.52 3.19
C ILE A 302 -14.96 0.46 3.96
N VAL A 303 -16.23 0.76 4.20
CA VAL A 303 -17.24 -0.16 4.74
C VAL A 303 -18.43 -0.22 3.81
N GLN A 304 -19.14 -1.34 3.80
CA GLN A 304 -20.29 -1.57 2.91
C GLN A 304 -21.63 -1.45 3.63
N TRP A 305 -21.62 -1.40 4.96
CA TRP A 305 -22.83 -1.45 5.77
C TRP A 305 -23.08 -0.08 6.42
N PRO A 306 -24.27 0.54 6.26
CA PRO A 306 -24.58 1.85 6.82
C PRO A 306 -24.38 1.90 8.34
N ARG A 307 -24.77 0.83 9.03
CA ARG A 307 -24.57 0.68 10.49
C ARG A 307 -23.11 0.79 10.92
N LEU A 308 -22.17 0.31 10.09
CA LEU A 308 -20.75 0.49 10.35
C LEU A 308 -20.33 1.94 10.11
N ARG A 309 -20.80 2.58 9.04
CA ARG A 309 -20.53 4.00 8.77
C ARG A 309 -21.00 4.90 9.91
N GLU A 310 -22.20 4.65 10.45
CA GLU A 310 -22.76 5.37 11.60
C GLU A 310 -21.87 5.24 12.83
N LYS A 311 -21.39 4.02 13.12
CA LYS A 311 -20.51 3.76 14.26
C LYS A 311 -19.07 4.26 14.04
N TYR A 312 -18.61 4.33 12.79
CA TYR A 312 -17.24 4.65 12.41
C TYR A 312 -17.23 5.81 11.40
N PRO A 313 -17.39 7.07 11.85
CA PRO A 313 -17.60 8.24 10.99
C PRO A 313 -16.38 8.70 10.19
N ARG A 314 -15.22 8.02 10.26
CA ARG A 314 -14.13 8.19 9.29
C ARG A 314 -14.19 7.20 8.12
N ALA A 315 -14.97 6.12 8.24
CA ALA A 315 -15.07 5.11 7.20
C ALA A 315 -15.94 5.58 6.02
N GLN A 316 -15.50 5.44 4.79
CA GLN A 316 -16.32 5.75 3.61
C GLN A 316 -17.33 4.62 3.38
N LEU A 317 -18.60 4.98 3.21
CA LEU A 317 -19.65 4.03 2.88
C LEU A 317 -19.64 3.78 1.37
N CYS A 318 -19.38 2.54 0.96
CA CYS A 318 -19.57 2.11 -0.42
C CYS A 318 -20.51 0.90 -0.45
N MET A 319 -21.79 1.19 -0.61
CA MET A 319 -22.82 0.17 -0.82
C MET A 319 -22.51 -0.58 -2.13
N TYR A 320 -22.81 -1.87 -2.18
CA TYR A 320 -22.77 -2.67 -3.42
C TYR A 320 -21.38 -2.88 -4.05
N PHE A 321 -20.30 -2.79 -3.26
CA PHE A 321 -18.93 -3.04 -3.74
C PHE A 321 -18.71 -4.42 -4.40
N SER A 322 -19.63 -5.38 -4.19
CA SER A 322 -19.65 -6.71 -4.81
C SER A 322 -20.78 -6.94 -5.82
N VAL A 323 -21.69 -5.98 -6.05
CA VAL A 323 -22.76 -6.18 -7.05
C VAL A 323 -22.18 -5.90 -8.43
N ARG A 324 -22.38 -6.83 -9.37
CA ARG A 324 -21.98 -6.60 -10.76
C ARG A 324 -22.91 -5.54 -11.37
N PRO A 325 -22.37 -4.53 -12.08
CA PRO A 325 -23.22 -3.68 -12.89
C PRO A 325 -23.95 -4.54 -13.95
N ALA A 326 -25.18 -4.16 -14.29
CA ALA A 326 -25.97 -4.84 -15.32
C ALA A 326 -25.21 -4.87 -16.66
N ASP A 327 -24.55 -3.76 -16.99
CA ASP A 327 -23.69 -3.62 -18.16
C ASP A 327 -22.23 -3.46 -17.73
N PRO A 328 -21.44 -4.54 -17.68
CA PRO A 328 -20.03 -4.45 -17.29
C PRO A 328 -19.21 -3.73 -18.37
N VAL A 329 -18.34 -2.81 -17.93
CA VAL A 329 -17.47 -2.00 -18.80
C VAL A 329 -16.61 -2.87 -19.72
N VAL A 330 -16.18 -4.03 -19.22
CA VAL A 330 -15.50 -5.07 -19.99
C VAL A 330 -16.47 -6.24 -20.07
N PRO A 331 -16.93 -6.63 -21.28
CA PRO A 331 -17.88 -7.73 -21.46
C PRO A 331 -17.39 -9.01 -20.79
N VAL A 332 -18.34 -9.79 -20.28
CA VAL A 332 -18.07 -11.17 -19.88
C VAL A 332 -18.22 -12.01 -21.14
N VAL A 333 -17.21 -12.84 -21.43
CA VAL A 333 -17.23 -13.78 -22.56
C VAL A 333 -17.99 -15.04 -22.14
#